data_AF-A0A9E5P7K4-F1
#
_entry.id   AF-A0A9E5P7K4-F1
#
_cell.length_a   1.000
_cell.length_b   1.000
_cell.length_c   1.000
_cell.angle_alpha   90.00
_cell.angle_beta   90.00
_cell.angle_gamma   90.00
#
_symmetry.space_group_name_H-M   'P 1'
#
loop_
_entity.id
_entity.type
_entity.pdbx_description
1 polymer ?
#
loop_
_entity_poly.entity_id
_entity_poly.type
_entity_poly.pdbx_seq_one_letter_code
_entity_poly.pdbx_strand_id
1 'polypeptide(L)'
;MGYFPPHRHELIRLQLANTIQGVLSQQLLVRKDGSGRVPAVEAMMRAPTVCELIFKGQTRKLRQAMREDTYFGNQTCNEVLVQLY
;
A
#
# COMPACT_ATOMS: atom_id res chain seq x y z
N MET A 1 1.56 14.07 -14.59
CA MET A 1 0.52 14.52 -13.64
C MET A 1 1.09 14.49 -12.23
N GLY A 2 1.40 15.66 -11.67
CA GLY A 2 1.77 15.81 -10.27
C GLY A 2 0.93 16.93 -9.67
N TYR A 3 0.25 16.66 -8.56
CA TYR A 3 -0.60 17.64 -7.87
C TYR A 3 0.22 18.77 -7.19
N PHE A 4 1.55 18.62 -7.14
CA PHE A 4 2.47 19.55 -6.49
C PHE A 4 3.65 19.94 -7.40
N PRO A 5 4.21 21.15 -7.25
CA PRO A 5 5.43 21.56 -7.95
C PRO A 5 6.64 20.67 -7.61
N PRO A 6 7.56 20.39 -8.56
CA PRO A 6 8.70 19.48 -8.36
C PRO A 6 9.56 19.81 -7.12
N HIS A 7 9.81 21.09 -6.88
CA HIS A 7 10.61 21.57 -5.74
C HIS A 7 9.98 21.25 -4.37
N ARG A 8 8.67 20.96 -4.30
CA ARG A 8 7.98 20.59 -3.05
C ARG A 8 7.91 19.09 -2.82
N HIS A 9 8.25 18.27 -3.82
CA HIS A 9 8.05 16.83 -3.73
C HIS A 9 8.84 16.18 -2.60
N GLU A 10 10.07 16.64 -2.35
CA GLU A 10 10.90 16.12 -1.27
C GLU A 10 10.28 16.41 0.11
N LEU A 11 9.89 17.66 0.36
CA LEU A 11 9.25 18.05 1.61
C LEU A 11 7.95 17.26 1.86
N ILE A 12 7.15 17.06 0.81
CA ILE A 12 5.89 16.31 0.91
C ILE A 12 6.15 14.83 1.21
N ARG A 13 7.17 14.23 0.59
CA ARG A 13 7.56 12.85 0.88
C ARG A 13 8.07 12.69 2.31
N LEU A 14 8.85 13.65 2.80
CA LEU A 14 9.31 13.66 4.19
C LEU A 14 8.13 13.73 5.16
N GLN A 15 7.19 14.66 4.94
CA GLN A 15 5.99 14.77 5.77
C GLN A 15 5.18 13.47 5.74
N LEU A 16 4.92 12.93 4.54
CA LEU A 16 4.19 11.68 4.38
C LEU A 16 4.86 10.52 5.11
N ALA A 17 6.18 10.34 4.95
CA ALA A 17 6.94 9.28 5.62
C ALA A 17 6.88 9.39 7.17
N ASN A 18 6.79 10.62 7.70
CA ASN A 18 6.71 10.85 9.14
C ASN A 18 5.31 10.59 9.72
N THR A 19 4.25 10.89 8.96
CA THR A 19 2.88 10.85 9.48
C THR A 19 2.10 9.59 9.11
N ILE A 20 2.49 8.88 8.04
CA ILE A 20 1.77 7.69 7.55
C ILE A 20 1.72 6.59 8.61
N GLN A 21 0.51 6.09 8.90
CA GLN A 21 0.31 4.91 9.77
C GLN A 21 0.04 3.64 8.97
N GLY A 22 -0.52 3.80 7.78
CA GLY A 22 -0.76 2.72 6.83
C GLY A 22 -1.65 3.20 5.69
N VAL A 23 -1.80 2.34 4.69
CA VAL A 23 -2.68 2.51 3.54
C VAL A 23 -3.49 1.23 3.38
N LEU A 24 -4.80 1.37 3.35
CA LEU A 24 -5.72 0.31 2.97
C LEU A 24 -6.26 0.62 1.58
N SER A 25 -6.09 -0.32 0.66
CA SER A 25 -6.60 -0.22 -0.70
C SER A 25 -7.56 -1.39 -0.93
N GLN A 26 -8.82 -1.08 -1.22
CA GLN A 26 -9.86 -2.10 -1.36
C GLN A 26 -10.43 -2.14 -2.78
N GLN A 27 -10.73 -3.34 -3.25
CA GLN A 27 -11.48 -3.60 -4.47
C GLN A 27 -12.63 -4.57 -4.19
N LEU A 28 -13.84 -4.23 -4.59
CA LEU A 28 -15.00 -5.12 -4.44
C LEU A 28 -15.06 -6.10 -5.61
N LEU A 29 -15.01 -7.39 -5.30
CA LEU A 29 -15.15 -8.48 -6.26
C LEU A 29 -16.55 -9.06 -6.18
N VAL A 30 -17.08 -9.49 -7.32
CA VAL A 30 -18.33 -10.26 -7.36
C VAL A 30 -18.06 -11.62 -6.74
N ARG A 31 -18.96 -12.08 -5.86
CA ARG A 31 -18.84 -13.42 -5.26
C ARG A 31 -19.07 -14.49 -6.32
N LYS A 32 -18.50 -15.68 -6.09
CA LYS A 32 -18.62 -16.84 -6.99
C LYS A 32 -20.08 -17.26 -7.26
N ASP A 33 -20.96 -17.07 -6.28
CA ASP A 33 -22.40 -17.35 -6.35
C ASP A 33 -23.21 -16.25 -7.08
N GLY A 34 -22.56 -15.16 -7.51
CA GLY A 34 -23.20 -14.02 -8.15
C GLY A 34 -24.01 -13.12 -7.19
N SER A 35 -24.09 -13.47 -5.90
CA SER A 35 -24.92 -12.76 -4.92
C SER A 35 -24.07 -11.90 -3.99
N GLY A 36 -23.98 -10.61 -4.33
CA GLY A 36 -23.25 -9.63 -3.54
C GLY A 36 -21.77 -9.55 -3.89
N ARG A 37 -20.99 -8.94 -3.00
CA ARG A 37 -19.56 -8.64 -3.22
C ARG A 37 -18.73 -9.00 -2.01
N VAL A 38 -17.44 -9.27 -2.24
CA VAL A 38 -16.42 -9.46 -1.21
C VAL A 38 -15.30 -8.45 -1.43
N PRO A 39 -14.82 -7.75 -0.39
CA PRO A 39 -13.70 -6.84 -0.52
C PRO A 39 -12.37 -7.62 -0.55
N ALA A 40 -11.57 -7.42 -1.60
CA ALA A 40 -10.15 -7.70 -1.58
C ALA A 40 -9.41 -6.46 -1.07
N VAL A 41 -8.73 -6.58 0.08
CA VAL A 41 -8.10 -5.44 0.78
C VAL A 41 -6.59 -5.61 0.83
N GLU A 42 -5.85 -4.82 0.05
CA GLU A 42 -4.40 -4.65 0.24
C GLU A 42 -4.15 -3.74 1.45
N ALA A 43 -3.27 -4.17 2.35
CA ALA A 43 -2.90 -3.41 3.55
C ALA A 43 -1.38 -3.22 3.59
N MET A 44 -0.95 -1.96 3.56
CA MET A 44 0.43 -1.55 3.80
C MET A 44 0.49 -0.81 5.13
N MET A 45 1.14 -1.38 6.11
CA MET A 45 1.32 -0.78 7.44
C MET A 45 2.62 -0.01 7.52
N ARG A 46 2.70 0.90 8.49
CA ARG A 46 3.91 1.67 8.74
C ARG A 46 5.04 0.75 9.20
N ALA A 47 6.12 0.73 8.43
CA ALA A 47 7.37 0.08 8.77
C ALA A 47 8.56 1.02 8.43
N PRO A 48 9.72 0.89 9.11
CA PRO A 48 10.89 1.72 8.84
C PRO A 48 11.28 1.73 7.35
N THR A 49 11.29 0.55 6.71
CA THR A 49 11.59 0.38 5.29
C THR A 49 10.59 1.11 4.39
N VAL A 50 9.29 1.05 4.71
CA VAL A 50 8.23 1.75 3.97
C VAL A 50 8.44 3.27 4.05
N CYS A 51 8.69 3.80 5.26
CA CYS A 51 8.95 5.23 5.46
C CYS A 51 10.19 5.70 4.67
N GLU A 52 11.27 4.92 4.69
CA GLU A 52 12.50 5.22 3.95
C GLU A 52 12.26 5.24 2.43
N LEU A 53 11.53 4.26 1.90
CA LEU A 53 11.18 4.19 0.49
C LEU A 53 10.28 5.35 0.05
N ILE A 54 9.34 5.77 0.90
CA ILE A 54 8.51 6.97 0.67
C ILE A 54 9.40 8.22 0.63
N PHE A 55 10.27 8.42 1.63
CA PHE A 55 11.17 9.56 1.69
C PHE A 55 12.05 9.67 0.43
N LYS A 56 12.66 8.55 0.02
CA LYS A 56 13.51 8.45 -1.19
C LYS A 56 12.73 8.50 -2.51
N GLY A 57 11.39 8.50 -2.48
CA GLY A 57 10.55 8.45 -3.68
C GLY A 57 10.62 7.13 -4.46
N GLN A 58 11.09 6.05 -3.82
CA GLN A 58 11.27 4.74 -4.42
C GLN A 58 9.98 3.89 -4.33
N THR A 59 8.85 4.47 -4.74
CA THR A 59 7.51 3.87 -4.56
C THR A 59 7.35 2.49 -5.21
N ARG A 60 8.09 2.20 -6.29
CA ARG A 60 8.06 0.89 -6.98
C ARG A 60 8.54 -0.26 -6.09
N LYS A 61 9.38 0.02 -5.08
CA LYS A 61 9.90 -0.98 -4.15
C LYS A 61 8.96 -1.27 -2.97
N LEU A 62 7.92 -0.46 -2.77
CA LEU A 62 6.99 -0.62 -1.65
C LEU A 62 6.31 -1.99 -1.65
N ARG A 63 5.90 -2.50 -2.82
CA ARG A 63 5.28 -3.83 -2.92
C ARG A 63 6.23 -4.95 -2.48
N GLN A 64 7.51 -4.83 -2.79
CA GLN A 64 8.50 -5.82 -2.36
C GLN A 64 8.69 -5.74 -0.85
N ALA A 65 8.85 -4.52 -0.31
CA ALA A 65 8.98 -4.31 1.14
C ALA A 65 7.77 -4.86 1.92
N MET A 66 6.55 -4.71 1.39
CA MET A 66 5.34 -5.29 2.00
C MET A 66 5.36 -6.81 2.07
N ARG A 67 5.93 -7.50 1.07
CA ARG A 67 6.02 -8.97 1.07
C ARG A 67 7.10 -9.49 2.01
N GLU A 68 8.20 -8.76 2.12
CA GLU A 68 9.31 -9.12 3.01
C GLU A 68 8.93 -8.90 4.48
N ASP A 69 8.05 -7.93 4.74
CA ASP A 69 7.59 -7.58 6.08
C ASP A 69 6.26 -8.27 6.44
N THR A 70 6.38 -9.50 6.96
CA THR A 70 5.25 -10.30 7.44
C THR A 70 4.81 -9.97 8.87
N TYR A 71 5.58 -9.15 9.60
CA TYR A 71 5.34 -8.91 11.04
C TYR A 71 4.22 -7.90 11.28
N PHE A 72 4.12 -6.87 10.43
CA PHE A 72 3.18 -5.77 10.63
C PHE A 72 1.81 -5.99 9.98
N GLY A 73 1.46 -7.22 9.58
CA GLY A 73 0.15 -7.51 8.97
C GLY A 73 -0.01 -6.93 7.56
N ASN A 74 1.11 -6.75 6.85
CA ASN A 74 1.08 -6.36 5.44
C ASN A 74 0.50 -7.48 4.59
N GLN A 75 -0.30 -7.11 3.59
CA GLN A 75 -0.78 -8.05 2.57
C GLN A 75 -0.96 -7.31 1.25
N THR A 76 -0.45 -7.90 0.18
CA THR A 76 -0.61 -7.38 -1.18
C THR A 76 -1.93 -7.83 -1.78
N CYS A 77 -2.46 -7.06 -2.74
CA CYS A 77 -3.72 -7.42 -3.43
C CYS A 77 -3.64 -8.82 -4.03
N ASN A 78 -2.51 -9.20 -4.63
CA ASN A 78 -2.34 -10.52 -5.22
C ASN A 78 -2.46 -11.66 -4.19
N GLU A 79 -1.92 -11.49 -2.98
CA GLU A 79 -2.04 -12.50 -1.91
C GLU A 79 -3.50 -12.64 -1.47
N VAL A 80 -4.20 -11.53 -1.32
CA VAL A 80 -5.63 -11.52 -0.96
C VAL A 80 -6.48 -12.16 -2.06
N LEU A 81 -6.18 -11.90 -3.33
CA LEU A 81 -6.86 -12.53 -4.46
C LEU A 81 -6.66 -14.05 -4.47
N VAL A 82 -5.46 -14.53 -4.16
CA VAL A 82 -5.17 -15.97 -4.03
C VAL A 82 -5.95 -16.59 -2.87
N GLN A 83 -6.13 -15.87 -1.75
CA GLN A 83 -6.92 -16.35 -0.62
C GLN A 83 -8.44 -16.38 -0.90
N LEU A 84 -8.94 -15.52 -1.79
CA LEU A 84 -10.35 -15.43 -2.16
C LEU A 84 -10.75 -16.37 -3.32
N TYR A 85 -9.80 -17.08 -3.92
CA TYR A 85 -10.01 -18.00 -5.05
C TYR A 85 -10.20 -19.45 -4.60
#